data_AF-A0A9D7X581-F1
#
_entry.id   AF-A0A9D7X581-F1
#
_cell.length_a   1.000
_cell.length_b   1.000
_cell.length_c   1.000
_cell.angle_alpha   90.00
_cell.angle_beta   90.00
_cell.angle_gamma   90.00
#
_symmetry.space_group_name_H-M   'P 1'
#
loop_
_entity.id
_entity.type
_entity.pdbx_description
1 polymer ?
#
loop_
_entity_poly.entity_id
_entity_poly.type
_entity_poly.pdbx_seq_one_letter_code
_entity_poly.pdbx_strand_id
1 'polypeptide(L)'
;MHLLLILLNERMMVVLCGLLFFATAKKEPSTMDGQAPHGVPARIQACRIPAPVPDPAAPRPVSDFMVGVNGSYQWVINGVVNPVLTLTRGRTYTIDLTTISDEHPFVINADPVYPFAPFLVPSTYGQVITFTPDLVMPATIHYHCTVHYGSMSGVIQLIAPPPCAGDMNVDEVVNSTDFGIFVNAFGTSCSGCAADLSSDGVVNTSDFGLLVNAFGAVCN
;
A
#
# COMPACT_ATOMS: atom_id res chain seq x y z
N MET A 1 11.42 -21.23 -21.89
CA MET A 1 11.32 -19.83 -21.41
C MET A 1 9.90 -19.28 -21.60
N HIS A 2 8.87 -20.02 -21.15
CA HIS A 2 7.44 -19.71 -21.41
C HIS A 2 6.51 -20.12 -20.26
N LEU A 3 7.05 -20.33 -19.04
CA LEU A 3 6.27 -20.81 -17.90
C LEU A 3 6.53 -20.04 -16.60
N LEU A 4 6.98 -18.78 -16.70
CA LEU A 4 7.30 -17.93 -15.53
C LEU A 4 6.53 -16.60 -15.54
N LEU A 5 5.35 -16.55 -16.16
CA LEU A 5 4.50 -15.35 -16.22
C LEU A 5 3.16 -15.46 -15.45
N ILE A 6 2.91 -16.55 -14.73
CA ILE A 6 1.56 -16.84 -14.18
C ILE A 6 1.42 -16.51 -12.67
N LEU A 7 2.46 -16.01 -11.99
CA LEU A 7 2.40 -15.75 -10.54
C LEU A 7 2.85 -14.34 -10.13
N LEU A 8 2.55 -13.32 -10.94
CA LEU A 8 2.92 -11.94 -10.61
C LEU A 8 1.67 -11.14 -10.24
N ASN A 9 1.64 -10.66 -9.00
CA ASN A 9 0.59 -9.81 -8.42
C ASN A 9 0.45 -8.48 -9.19
N GLU A 10 -0.70 -7.81 -9.12
CA GLU A 10 -1.03 -6.59 -9.87
C GLU A 10 0.01 -5.47 -9.75
N ARG A 11 0.72 -5.40 -8.61
CA ARG A 11 1.81 -4.43 -8.37
C ARG A 11 3.09 -4.70 -9.18
N MET A 12 3.33 -5.93 -9.63
CA MET A 12 4.54 -6.33 -10.35
C MET A 12 4.50 -6.02 -11.86
N MET A 13 3.32 -6.04 -12.47
CA MET A 13 3.16 -5.82 -13.91
C MET A 13 3.52 -4.40 -14.33
N VAL A 14 3.30 -3.42 -13.45
CA VAL A 14 3.64 -2.01 -13.71
C VAL A 14 5.15 -1.80 -13.76
N VAL A 15 5.90 -2.49 -12.90
CA VAL A 15 7.37 -2.37 -12.77
C VAL A 15 8.09 -3.06 -13.93
N LEU A 16 7.66 -4.27 -14.32
CA LEU A 16 8.29 -5.01 -15.43
C LEU A 16 8.13 -4.32 -16.79
N CYS A 17 7.04 -3.56 -16.98
CA CYS A 17 6.78 -2.83 -18.22
C CYS A 17 7.73 -1.63 -18.42
N GLY A 18 8.33 -1.09 -17.33
CA GLY A 18 9.33 -0.02 -17.40
C GLY A 18 10.77 -0.51 -17.60
N LEU A 19 11.10 -1.71 -17.11
CA LEU A 19 12.47 -2.26 -17.11
C LEU A 19 12.89 -2.99 -18.38
N LEU A 20 11.94 -3.41 -19.21
CA LEU A 20 12.21 -4.05 -20.51
C LEU A 20 12.86 -3.10 -21.55
N PHE A 21 13.01 -1.81 -21.25
CA PHE A 21 13.60 -0.82 -22.17
C PHE A 21 15.11 -0.59 -22.03
N PHE A 22 15.81 -1.14 -21.02
CA PHE A 22 17.26 -0.90 -20.85
C PHE A 22 18.19 -2.05 -21.30
N ALA A 23 17.68 -3.22 -21.67
CA ALA A 23 18.51 -4.42 -21.87
C ALA A 23 18.89 -4.76 -23.33
N THR A 24 18.74 -3.85 -24.30
CA THR A 24 19.23 -4.09 -25.68
C THR A 24 20.05 -2.92 -26.25
N ALA A 25 21.00 -2.37 -25.50
CA ALA A 25 22.07 -1.56 -26.07
C ALA A 25 23.32 -2.43 -26.27
N LYS A 26 23.31 -3.26 -27.32
CA LYS A 26 24.51 -3.99 -27.75
C LYS A 26 25.44 -2.98 -28.44
N LYS A 27 26.56 -2.67 -27.80
CA LYS A 27 27.64 -1.84 -28.35
C LYS A 27 28.37 -2.63 -29.44
N GLU A 28 28.19 -2.27 -30.71
CA GLU A 28 29.05 -2.74 -31.81
C GLU A 28 29.61 -1.56 -32.63
N PRO A 29 30.81 -1.73 -33.22
CA PRO A 29 31.69 -0.64 -33.64
C PRO A 29 31.32 -0.08 -35.02
N SER A 30 31.69 1.18 -35.22
CA SER A 30 31.46 2.03 -36.38
C SER A 30 31.90 1.47 -37.74
N THR A 31 30.97 1.51 -38.70
CA THR A 31 31.21 1.90 -40.10
C THR A 31 29.94 2.56 -40.64
N MET A 32 30.04 3.84 -41.03
CA MET A 32 28.99 4.60 -41.70
C MET A 32 28.91 4.15 -43.15
N ASP A 33 27.76 3.62 -43.58
CA ASP A 33 27.33 3.65 -44.98
C ASP A 33 25.81 3.44 -45.08
N GLY A 34 25.15 4.38 -45.76
CA GLY A 34 24.01 4.10 -46.65
C GLY A 34 22.64 3.76 -46.05
N GLN A 35 21.76 4.77 -46.06
CA GLN A 35 20.32 4.66 -46.32
C GLN A 35 19.41 4.02 -45.25
N ALA A 36 18.68 4.86 -44.51
CA ALA A 36 17.56 4.46 -43.69
C ALA A 36 16.33 4.06 -44.55
N PRO A 37 15.73 2.87 -44.37
CA PRO A 37 14.42 2.59 -44.92
C PRO A 37 13.35 3.29 -44.07
N HIS A 38 12.52 4.10 -44.72
CA HIS A 38 11.33 4.72 -44.14
C HIS A 38 10.34 3.63 -43.69
N GLY A 39 10.36 3.29 -42.41
CA GLY A 39 9.45 2.36 -41.75
C GLY A 39 8.49 3.10 -40.83
N VAL A 40 7.20 2.76 -40.96
CA VAL A 40 6.02 3.20 -40.21
C VAL A 40 6.30 3.50 -38.72
N PRO A 41 5.77 4.60 -38.13
CA PRO A 41 5.91 4.82 -36.70
C PRO A 41 5.23 3.68 -35.93
N ALA A 42 6.01 2.96 -35.14
CA ALA A 42 5.52 1.95 -34.21
C ALA A 42 4.53 2.63 -33.25
N ARG A 43 3.24 2.36 -33.44
CA ARG A 43 2.20 2.83 -32.53
C ARG A 43 2.40 2.08 -31.21
N ILE A 44 2.87 2.78 -30.18
CA ILE A 44 2.94 2.27 -28.81
C ILE A 44 1.50 2.05 -28.33
N GLN A 45 0.96 0.86 -28.59
CA GLN A 45 -0.29 0.43 -27.99
C GLN A 45 0.08 -0.14 -26.62
N ALA A 46 -0.11 0.66 -25.56
CA ALA A 46 0.01 0.15 -24.19
C ALA A 46 -0.84 -1.12 -24.08
N CYS A 47 -0.24 -2.20 -23.58
CA CYS A 47 -0.96 -3.42 -23.28
C CYS A 47 -2.01 -3.09 -22.21
N ARG A 48 -3.27 -2.91 -22.61
CA ARG A 48 -4.37 -2.79 -21.66
C ARG A 48 -4.63 -4.18 -21.11
N ILE A 49 -4.00 -4.46 -19.97
CA ILE A 49 -4.42 -5.58 -19.13
C ILE A 49 -5.81 -5.20 -18.61
N PRO A 50 -6.85 -5.98 -18.92
CA PRO A 50 -8.17 -5.77 -18.31
C PRO A 50 -8.00 -5.85 -16.79
N ALA A 51 -8.60 -4.91 -16.05
CA ALA A 51 -8.69 -5.04 -14.59
C ALA A 51 -9.25 -6.42 -14.25
N PRO A 52 -8.69 -7.14 -13.26
CA PRO A 52 -9.22 -8.44 -12.87
C PRO A 52 -10.70 -8.32 -12.58
N VAL A 53 -11.48 -9.15 -13.27
CA VAL A 53 -12.93 -9.24 -13.02
C VAL A 53 -13.08 -9.88 -11.65
N PRO A 54 -13.71 -9.21 -10.66
CA PRO A 54 -13.91 -9.80 -9.35
C PRO A 54 -14.65 -11.14 -9.49
N ASP A 55 -14.13 -12.19 -8.87
CA ASP A 55 -14.81 -13.48 -8.82
C ASP A 55 -16.13 -13.32 -8.04
N PRO A 56 -17.30 -13.51 -8.68
CA PRO A 56 -18.60 -13.37 -8.02
C PRO A 56 -18.84 -14.42 -6.93
N ALA A 57 -18.02 -15.48 -6.87
CA ALA A 57 -18.08 -16.53 -5.86
C ALA A 57 -17.03 -16.36 -4.74
N ALA A 58 -16.11 -15.40 -4.84
CA ALA A 58 -15.17 -15.12 -3.76
C ALA A 58 -15.93 -14.61 -2.53
N PRO A 59 -15.72 -15.18 -1.32
CA PRO A 59 -16.23 -14.59 -0.10
C PRO A 59 -15.81 -13.13 -0.07
N ARG A 60 -16.78 -12.23 0.09
CA ARG A 60 -16.50 -10.80 0.20
C ARG A 60 -15.45 -10.63 1.30
N PRO A 61 -14.32 -9.95 1.05
CA PRO A 61 -13.34 -9.74 2.09
C PRO A 61 -14.03 -9.11 3.29
N VAL A 62 -13.92 -9.77 4.44
CA VAL A 62 -14.50 -9.26 5.69
C VAL A 62 -13.73 -7.99 6.03
N SER A 63 -14.45 -6.89 6.27
CA SER A 63 -13.82 -5.63 6.64
C SER A 63 -12.99 -5.79 7.92
N ASP A 64 -11.88 -5.06 8.03
CA ASP A 64 -11.02 -5.10 9.24
C ASP A 64 -11.80 -4.72 10.51
N PHE A 65 -12.71 -3.75 10.37
CA PHE A 65 -13.57 -3.27 11.45
C PHE A 65 -15.04 -3.31 11.04
N MET A 66 -15.80 -4.22 11.62
CA MET A 66 -17.26 -4.28 11.53
C MET A 66 -17.86 -3.41 12.64
N VAL A 67 -18.44 -2.27 12.28
CA VAL A 67 -19.01 -1.32 13.24
C VAL A 67 -20.52 -1.52 13.34
N GLY A 68 -21.00 -1.60 14.59
CA GLY A 68 -22.41 -1.59 14.94
C GLY A 68 -22.68 -0.71 16.14
N VAL A 69 -23.95 -0.65 16.54
CA VAL A 69 -24.42 0.12 17.70
C VAL A 69 -25.26 -0.79 18.59
N ASN A 70 -25.07 -0.71 19.91
CA ASN A 70 -25.90 -1.43 20.88
C ASN A 70 -27.07 -0.57 21.39
N GLY A 71 -28.01 -1.20 22.13
CA GLY A 71 -29.16 -0.50 22.72
C GLY A 71 -28.82 0.53 23.82
N SER A 72 -27.54 0.71 24.14
CA SER A 72 -27.05 1.71 25.11
C SER A 72 -26.32 2.87 24.43
N TYR A 73 -26.46 3.02 23.11
CA TYR A 73 -25.77 4.03 22.31
C TYR A 73 -24.25 3.96 22.52
N GLN A 74 -23.67 2.79 22.27
CA GLN A 74 -22.23 2.58 22.27
C GLN A 74 -21.80 1.92 20.98
N TRP A 75 -20.58 2.21 20.54
CA TRP A 75 -20.00 1.50 19.40
C TRP A 75 -19.73 0.04 19.77
N VAL A 76 -20.10 -0.87 18.88
CA VAL A 76 -19.71 -2.27 18.94
C VAL A 76 -18.85 -2.53 17.72
N ILE A 77 -17.53 -2.62 17.92
CA ILE A 77 -16.58 -2.86 16.83
C ILE A 77 -16.04 -4.27 16.98
N ASN A 78 -16.25 -5.11 15.96
CA ASN A 78 -15.89 -6.54 15.98
C ASN A 78 -16.43 -7.28 17.22
N GLY A 79 -17.62 -6.91 17.68
CA GLY A 79 -18.28 -7.50 18.86
C GLY A 79 -17.83 -6.94 20.21
N VAL A 80 -16.88 -6.00 20.25
CA VAL A 80 -16.40 -5.38 21.49
C VAL A 80 -16.98 -3.98 21.64
N VAL A 81 -17.41 -3.62 22.86
CA VAL A 81 -17.96 -2.29 23.17
C VAL A 81 -16.84 -1.28 23.34
N ASN A 82 -16.90 -0.16 22.60
CA ASN A 82 -15.95 0.95 22.63
C ASN A 82 -14.45 0.53 22.77
N PRO A 83 -13.94 -0.39 21.93
CA PRO A 83 -12.59 -0.92 22.10
C PRO A 83 -11.52 0.11 21.79
N VAL A 84 -10.34 -0.06 22.40
CA VAL A 84 -9.13 0.57 21.86
C VAL A 84 -8.75 -0.15 20.58
N LEU A 85 -8.71 0.57 19.47
CA LEU A 85 -8.23 0.05 18.19
C LEU A 85 -6.72 0.25 18.11
N THR A 86 -5.98 -0.72 17.56
CA THR A 86 -4.54 -0.58 17.28
C THR A 86 -4.33 -0.69 15.79
N LEU A 87 -3.86 0.39 15.17
CA LEU A 87 -3.65 0.49 13.72
C LEU A 87 -2.18 0.76 13.44
N THR A 88 -1.67 0.15 12.39
CA THR A 88 -0.33 0.34 11.87
C THR A 88 -0.36 1.47 10.85
N ARG A 89 0.52 2.46 10.99
CA ARG A 89 0.65 3.53 9.99
C ARG A 89 1.05 2.95 8.63
N GLY A 90 0.58 3.57 7.56
CA GLY A 90 0.78 3.14 6.18
C GLY A 90 -0.06 1.93 5.74
N ARG A 91 -0.68 1.19 6.67
CA ARG A 91 -1.62 0.11 6.33
C ARG A 91 -3.01 0.69 6.08
N THR A 92 -3.60 0.32 4.96
CA THR A 92 -5.01 0.61 4.66
C THR A 92 -5.92 -0.37 5.40
N TYR A 93 -6.88 0.18 6.13
CA TYR A 93 -7.93 -0.56 6.82
C TYR A 93 -9.27 -0.32 6.15
N THR A 94 -10.13 -1.33 6.18
CA THR A 94 -11.53 -1.27 5.78
C THR A 94 -12.44 -1.19 7.00
N ILE A 95 -13.33 -0.21 7.02
CA ILE A 95 -14.28 0.03 8.11
C ILE A 95 -15.68 -0.11 7.54
N ASP A 96 -16.42 -1.10 8.01
CA ASP A 96 -17.81 -1.34 7.62
C ASP A 96 -18.75 -0.53 8.50
N LEU A 97 -19.36 0.50 7.90
CA LEU A 97 -20.41 1.31 8.51
C LEU A 97 -21.77 1.04 7.85
N THR A 98 -21.95 -0.06 7.11
CA THR A 98 -23.18 -0.33 6.35
C THR A 98 -24.41 -0.54 7.23
N THR A 99 -24.21 -0.94 8.49
CA THR A 99 -25.28 -1.07 9.48
C THR A 99 -25.56 0.23 10.26
N ILE A 100 -24.76 1.27 10.02
CA ILE A 100 -24.83 2.55 10.72
C ILE A 100 -25.76 3.48 9.95
N SER A 101 -26.69 4.12 10.67
CA SER A 101 -27.61 5.12 10.14
C SER A 101 -27.08 6.55 10.34
N ASP A 102 -27.79 7.52 9.77
CA ASP A 102 -27.54 8.95 9.95
C ASP A 102 -27.84 9.47 11.37
N GLU A 103 -28.54 8.68 12.20
CA GLU A 103 -28.70 8.94 13.63
C GLU A 103 -27.38 8.81 14.40
N HIS A 104 -26.44 8.01 13.88
CA HIS A 104 -25.16 7.75 14.51
C HIS A 104 -23.97 7.98 13.55
N PRO A 105 -23.72 9.21 13.09
CA PRO A 105 -22.64 9.44 12.14
C PRO A 105 -21.28 9.19 12.76
N PHE A 106 -20.48 8.33 12.12
CA PHE A 106 -19.13 7.97 12.57
C PHE A 106 -18.10 8.97 12.05
N VAL A 107 -17.16 9.36 12.90
CA VAL A 107 -16.03 10.25 12.56
C VAL A 107 -14.72 9.73 13.16
N ILE A 108 -13.59 10.10 12.55
CA ILE A 108 -12.26 9.98 13.14
C ILE A 108 -11.59 11.35 13.14
N ASN A 109 -10.98 11.73 14.26
CA ASN A 109 -10.21 12.96 14.37
C ASN A 109 -9.08 12.80 15.42
N ALA A 110 -8.25 13.83 15.61
CA ALA A 110 -7.14 13.82 16.56
C ALA A 110 -7.49 14.37 17.96
N ASP A 111 -8.75 14.78 18.19
CA ASP A 111 -9.18 15.42 19.44
C ASP A 111 -9.90 14.43 20.36
N PRO A 112 -9.49 14.26 21.62
CA PRO A 112 -10.09 13.28 22.53
C PRO A 112 -11.53 13.61 22.97
N VAL A 113 -11.96 14.87 22.82
CA VAL A 113 -13.19 15.38 23.45
C VAL A 113 -14.12 16.00 22.41
N TYR A 114 -13.59 16.64 21.37
CA TYR A 114 -14.37 17.40 20.41
C TYR A 114 -14.61 16.61 19.11
N PRO A 115 -15.80 16.01 18.91
CA PRO A 115 -16.08 15.19 17.74
C PRO A 115 -16.13 15.99 16.44
N PHE A 116 -16.18 17.33 16.49
CA PHE A 116 -16.22 18.22 15.32
C PHE A 116 -14.87 18.91 15.04
N ALA A 117 -13.79 18.45 15.68
CA ALA A 117 -12.44 18.86 15.32
C ALA A 117 -12.16 18.51 13.84
N PRO A 118 -11.11 19.08 13.23
CA PRO A 118 -10.72 18.73 11.86
C PRO A 118 -10.70 17.21 11.66
N PHE A 119 -11.49 16.76 10.70
CA PHE A 119 -11.73 15.34 10.48
C PHE A 119 -10.55 14.69 9.75
N LEU A 120 -10.12 13.54 10.25
CA LEU A 120 -9.32 12.57 9.50
C LEU A 120 -10.24 11.68 8.66
N VAL A 121 -11.41 11.34 9.20
CA VAL A 121 -12.53 10.75 8.48
C VAL A 121 -13.77 11.59 8.79
N PRO A 122 -14.44 12.16 7.77
CA PRO A 122 -15.62 12.99 7.99
C PRO A 122 -16.82 12.15 8.43
N SER A 123 -17.90 12.83 8.84
CA SER A 123 -19.16 12.21 9.23
C SER A 123 -19.67 11.23 8.17
N THR A 124 -19.71 9.94 8.50
CA THR A 124 -19.94 8.84 7.56
C THR A 124 -20.88 7.79 8.16
N TYR A 125 -21.77 7.23 7.35
CA TYR A 125 -22.70 6.15 7.70
C TYR A 125 -23.13 5.40 6.42
N GLY A 126 -23.74 4.22 6.56
CA GLY A 126 -24.38 3.46 5.47
C GLY A 126 -23.46 2.89 4.39
N GLN A 127 -22.14 2.87 4.60
CA GLN A 127 -21.17 2.48 3.59
C GLN A 127 -19.92 1.82 4.18
N VAL A 128 -19.13 1.15 3.34
CA VAL A 128 -17.77 0.71 3.71
C VAL A 128 -16.79 1.81 3.30
N ILE A 129 -15.90 2.20 4.21
CA ILE A 129 -14.84 3.17 3.93
C ILE A 129 -13.46 2.54 4.10
N THR A 130 -12.44 3.24 3.59
CA THR A 130 -11.05 2.93 3.86
C THR A 130 -10.39 4.03 4.69
N PHE A 131 -9.45 3.65 5.54
CA PHE A 131 -8.63 4.58 6.31
C PHE A 131 -7.18 4.09 6.33
N THR A 132 -6.26 4.98 5.98
CA THR A 132 -4.81 4.71 5.98
C THR A 132 -4.16 5.75 6.88
N PRO A 133 -3.79 5.41 8.13
CA PRO A 133 -3.09 6.34 9.00
C PRO A 133 -1.72 6.65 8.40
N ASP A 134 -1.33 7.92 8.30
CA ASP A 134 -0.01 8.29 7.77
C ASP A 134 1.06 8.35 8.89
N LEU A 135 2.30 8.63 8.47
CA LEU A 135 3.47 8.70 9.36
C LEU A 135 3.46 9.94 10.28
N VAL A 136 2.77 11.01 9.89
CA VAL A 136 2.74 12.28 10.63
C VAL A 136 1.56 12.39 11.58
N MET A 137 0.58 11.48 11.49
CA MET A 137 -0.53 11.41 12.43
C MET A 137 -0.05 11.18 13.88
N PRO A 138 -0.68 11.83 14.87
CA PRO A 138 -0.37 11.61 16.28
C PRO A 138 -0.47 10.14 16.68
N ALA A 139 0.32 9.71 17.67
CA ALA A 139 0.28 8.33 18.16
C ALA A 139 -1.09 7.89 18.69
N THR A 140 -1.92 8.85 19.08
CA THR A 140 -3.28 8.60 19.56
C THR A 140 -4.24 9.50 18.80
N ILE A 141 -5.25 8.90 18.19
CA ILE A 141 -6.39 9.57 17.56
C ILE A 141 -7.68 8.93 18.09
N HIS A 142 -8.83 9.44 17.67
CA HIS A 142 -10.11 9.09 18.28
C HIS A 142 -11.19 8.87 17.24
N TYR A 143 -12.12 7.96 17.56
CA TYR A 143 -13.35 7.79 16.79
C TYR A 143 -14.56 8.13 17.65
N HIS A 144 -15.55 8.77 17.05
CA HIS A 144 -16.73 9.28 17.75
C HIS A 144 -18.00 9.12 16.92
N CYS A 145 -19.14 9.19 17.61
CA CYS A 145 -20.39 9.65 17.01
C CYS A 145 -20.49 11.17 17.17
N THR A 146 -20.93 11.90 16.14
CA THR A 146 -21.16 13.35 16.26
C THR A 146 -22.37 13.71 17.12
N VAL A 147 -23.29 12.77 17.35
CA VAL A 147 -24.53 12.97 18.14
C VAL A 147 -24.35 12.51 19.58
N HIS A 148 -23.86 11.28 19.79
CA HIS A 148 -23.69 10.66 21.12
C HIS A 148 -22.22 10.51 21.53
N TYR A 149 -21.38 11.51 21.25
CA TYR A 149 -19.93 11.46 21.52
C TYR A 149 -19.53 11.15 22.98
N GLY A 150 -20.44 11.35 23.94
CA GLY A 150 -20.22 10.98 25.34
C GLY A 150 -20.22 9.46 25.61
N SER A 151 -20.97 8.68 24.85
CA SER A 151 -21.08 7.21 25.02
C SER A 151 -20.57 6.42 23.81
N MET A 152 -20.58 7.03 22.64
CA MET A 152 -20.11 6.48 21.37
C MET A 152 -18.76 7.11 21.01
N SER A 153 -17.72 6.74 21.77
CA SER A 153 -16.35 7.19 21.52
C SER A 153 -15.34 6.12 21.90
N GLY A 154 -14.15 6.23 21.33
CA GLY A 154 -13.03 5.39 21.70
C GLY A 154 -11.71 5.88 21.11
N VAL A 155 -10.66 5.12 21.39
CA VAL A 155 -9.29 5.49 21.09
C VAL A 155 -8.74 4.60 19.99
N ILE A 156 -7.96 5.20 19.10
CA ILE A 156 -7.13 4.51 18.12
C ILE A 156 -5.67 4.78 18.48
N GLN A 157 -4.94 3.73 18.79
CA GLN A 157 -3.49 3.77 18.97
C GLN A 157 -2.80 3.48 17.63
N LEU A 158 -2.02 4.44 17.15
CA LEU A 158 -1.22 4.30 15.94
C LEU A 158 0.17 3.80 16.31
N ILE A 159 0.52 2.62 15.82
CA ILE A 159 1.86 2.03 15.95
C ILE A 159 2.67 2.25 14.69
N ALA A 160 4.00 2.28 14.85
CA ALA A 160 4.92 2.32 13.73
C ALA A 160 4.75 1.06 12.85
N PRO A 161 4.90 1.18 11.53
CA PRO A 161 5.00 0.03 10.67
C PRO A 161 6.26 -0.79 10.99
N PRO A 162 6.29 -2.10 10.68
CA PRO A 162 7.49 -2.90 10.83
C PRO A 162 8.58 -2.40 9.86
N PRO A 163 9.87 -2.59 10.19
CA PRO A 163 10.97 -2.26 9.28
C PRO A 163 10.87 -3.08 8.00
N CYS A 164 11.28 -2.50 6.88
CA CYS A 164 11.27 -3.17 5.60
C CYS A 164 12.67 -3.21 5.00
N ALA A 165 13.13 -4.41 4.63
CA ALA A 165 14.48 -4.60 4.10
C ALA A 165 14.74 -3.80 2.82
N GLY A 166 13.68 -3.50 2.05
CA GLY A 166 13.77 -2.81 0.77
C GLY A 166 13.87 -1.29 0.82
N ASP A 167 13.78 -0.65 1.99
CA ASP A 167 13.94 0.81 2.15
C ASP A 167 15.43 1.13 2.36
N MET A 168 16.13 1.36 1.24
CA MET A 168 17.58 1.53 1.17
C MET A 168 18.00 2.99 1.34
N ASN A 169 17.12 3.96 1.08
CA ASN A 169 17.39 5.37 1.35
C ASN A 169 16.89 5.83 2.73
N VAL A 170 16.20 4.96 3.48
CA VAL A 170 15.67 5.20 4.82
C VAL A 170 14.67 6.37 4.79
N ASP A 171 13.82 6.39 3.76
CA ASP A 171 12.74 7.36 3.62
C ASP A 171 11.37 6.83 4.08
N GLU A 172 11.38 5.68 4.76
CA GLU A 172 10.22 4.99 5.34
C GLU A 172 9.27 4.40 4.28
N VAL A 173 9.66 4.38 2.99
CA VAL A 173 8.81 3.85 1.90
C VAL A 173 9.63 3.14 0.83
N VAL A 174 9.39 1.84 0.61
CA VAL A 174 10.01 1.12 -0.53
C VAL A 174 9.42 1.60 -1.85
N ASN A 175 10.18 2.36 -2.63
CA ASN A 175 9.72 2.98 -3.86
C ASN A 175 10.78 3.00 -4.97
N SER A 176 10.56 3.82 -6.00
CA SER A 176 11.47 3.93 -7.15
C SER A 176 12.87 4.42 -6.77
N THR A 177 13.00 5.14 -5.66
CA THR A 177 14.29 5.62 -5.16
C THR A 177 15.13 4.46 -4.66
N ASP A 178 14.55 3.53 -3.90
CA ASP A 178 15.21 2.29 -3.47
C ASP A 178 15.53 1.39 -4.64
N PHE A 179 14.62 1.31 -5.61
CA PHE A 179 14.89 0.58 -6.84
C PHE A 179 16.09 1.16 -7.60
N GLY A 180 16.24 2.49 -7.62
CA GLY A 180 17.43 3.14 -8.17
C GLY A 180 18.72 2.74 -7.44
N ILE A 181 18.69 2.66 -6.10
CA ILE A 181 19.82 2.19 -5.29
C ILE A 181 20.14 0.72 -5.60
N PHE A 182 19.11 -0.12 -5.66
CA PHE A 182 19.23 -1.54 -5.98
C PHE A 182 19.91 -1.78 -7.33
N VAL A 183 19.45 -1.12 -8.39
CA VAL A 183 19.98 -1.29 -9.75
C VAL A 183 21.44 -0.85 -9.82
N ASN A 184 21.84 0.19 -9.09
CA ASN A 184 23.23 0.63 -9.05
C ASN A 184 24.16 -0.39 -8.38
N ALA A 185 23.63 -1.25 -7.51
CA ALA A 185 24.36 -2.31 -6.83
C ALA A 185 24.21 -3.70 -7.49
N PHE A 186 23.36 -3.84 -8.51
CA PHE A 186 23.04 -5.15 -9.08
C PHE A 186 24.26 -5.84 -9.70
N GLY A 187 24.45 -7.12 -9.37
CA GLY A 187 25.60 -7.92 -9.80
C GLY A 187 26.88 -7.67 -9.01
N THR A 188 26.86 -6.80 -8.00
CA THR A 188 28.00 -6.59 -7.10
C THR A 188 28.06 -7.68 -6.03
N SER A 189 29.27 -8.10 -5.67
CA SER A 189 29.51 -8.85 -4.45
C SER A 189 29.67 -7.87 -3.30
N CYS A 190 28.77 -7.92 -2.32
CA CYS A 190 28.82 -7.11 -1.12
C CYS A 190 28.32 -7.97 0.04
N SER A 191 28.98 -7.95 1.20
CA SER A 191 28.44 -8.56 2.42
C SER A 191 27.88 -7.43 3.29
N GLY A 192 26.57 -7.42 3.49
CA GLY A 192 25.89 -6.43 4.34
C GLY A 192 25.69 -5.04 3.72
N CYS A 193 25.71 -4.91 2.39
CA CYS A 193 25.20 -3.69 1.77
C CYS A 193 23.67 -3.71 1.72
N ALA A 194 23.04 -2.54 1.71
CA ALA A 194 21.58 -2.41 1.79
C ALA A 194 20.82 -3.12 0.64
N ALA A 195 21.48 -3.40 -0.48
CA ALA A 195 20.90 -4.10 -1.63
C ALA A 195 21.01 -5.63 -1.58
N ASP A 196 21.82 -6.22 -0.68
CA ASP A 196 21.91 -7.67 -0.43
C ASP A 196 20.86 -8.06 0.62
N LEU A 197 19.60 -8.04 0.19
CA LEU A 197 18.42 -8.27 1.03
C LEU A 197 18.31 -9.72 1.53
N SER A 198 18.90 -10.66 0.79
CA SER A 198 18.94 -12.07 1.15
C SER A 198 20.12 -12.43 2.06
N SER A 199 21.09 -11.51 2.20
CA SER A 199 22.33 -11.69 2.97
C SER A 199 23.17 -12.87 2.45
N ASP A 200 23.16 -13.10 1.14
CA ASP A 200 23.92 -14.18 0.49
C ASP A 200 25.30 -13.75 -0.02
N GLY A 201 25.62 -12.44 0.11
CA GLY A 201 26.89 -11.85 -0.28
C GLY A 201 26.93 -11.33 -1.73
N VAL A 202 25.83 -11.43 -2.49
CA VAL A 202 25.77 -10.98 -3.88
C VAL A 202 24.41 -10.36 -4.18
N VAL A 203 24.39 -9.11 -4.65
CA VAL A 203 23.15 -8.45 -5.08
C VAL A 203 22.68 -9.04 -6.41
N ASN A 204 21.64 -9.87 -6.39
CA ASN A 204 21.18 -10.62 -7.55
C ASN A 204 19.64 -10.74 -7.62
N THR A 205 19.15 -11.69 -8.42
CA THR A 205 17.71 -11.89 -8.61
C THR A 205 16.98 -12.33 -7.33
N SER A 206 17.66 -12.97 -6.38
CA SER A 206 17.14 -13.31 -5.06
C SER A 206 16.71 -12.04 -4.31
N ASP A 207 17.59 -11.04 -4.27
CA ASP A 207 17.33 -9.75 -3.62
C ASP A 207 16.29 -8.93 -4.36
N PHE A 208 16.29 -8.99 -5.70
CA PHE A 208 15.24 -8.35 -6.49
C PHE A 208 13.84 -8.87 -6.13
N GLY A 209 13.70 -10.18 -5.92
CA GLY A 209 12.45 -10.77 -5.45
C GLY A 209 11.99 -10.22 -4.10
N LEU A 210 12.93 -10.02 -3.17
CA LEU A 210 12.66 -9.43 -1.86
C LEU A 210 12.25 -7.96 -1.96
N LEU A 211 12.97 -7.17 -2.76
CA LEU A 211 12.66 -5.76 -3.00
C LEU A 211 11.25 -5.60 -3.59
N VAL A 212 10.93 -6.38 -4.62
CA VAL A 212 9.63 -6.30 -5.30
C VAL A 212 8.49 -6.73 -4.39
N ASN A 213 8.71 -7.73 -3.54
CA ASN A 213 7.73 -8.13 -2.52
C ASN A 213 7.47 -7.02 -1.50
N ALA A 214 8.47 -6.18 -1.22
CA ALA A 214 8.34 -5.04 -0.31
C ALA A 214 7.86 -3.75 -0.99
N PHE A 215 7.71 -3.72 -2.33
CA PHE A 215 7.46 -2.48 -3.07
C PHE A 215 6.11 -1.83 -2.70
N GLY A 216 6.17 -0.54 -2.39
CA GLY A 216 5.04 0.26 -1.88
C GLY A 216 4.71 -0.02 -0.41
N ALA A 217 5.55 -0.73 0.33
CA ALA A 217 5.44 -0.80 1.78
C ALA A 217 5.85 0.53 2.41
N VAL A 218 5.14 0.91 3.47
CA VAL A 218 5.54 1.97 4.40
C VAL A 218 6.12 1.27 5.63
N CYS A 219 7.29 1.69 6.10
CA CYS A 219 8.05 1.04 7.16
C CYS A 219 8.77 2.03 8.08
N ASN A 220 9.39 1.55 9.17
CA ASN A 220 10.12 2.35 10.15
C ASN A 220 11.26 1.54 10.77
#